data_AF-U1NCV3-F1
#
_entry.id   AF-U1NCV3-F1
#
_cell.length_a   1.000
_cell.length_b   1.000
_cell.length_c   1.000
_cell.angle_alpha   90.00
_cell.angle_beta   90.00
_cell.angle_gamma   90.00
#
_symmetry.space_group_name_H-M   'P 1'
#
loop_
_entity.id
_entity.type
_entity.pdbx_description
1 polymer ?
#
loop_
_entity_poly.entity_id
_entity_poly.type
_entity_poly.pdbx_seq_one_letter_code
_entity_poly.pdbx_strand_id
1 'polypeptide(L)'
;MVANETEADGIVARYRETETERVLEFEAETGGQTAAVAQNIEGYAMLKVRPDANGDELERYYGFDMALDHAAELLSVNVHELPIPEPAADMGM
;
A
#
# COMPACT_ATOMS: atom_id res chain seq x y z
N MET A 1 2.81 -18.39 4.89
CA MET A 1 2.96 -16.96 4.55
C MET A 1 2.26 -16.20 5.64
N VAL A 2 2.99 -15.38 6.42
CA VAL A 2 2.36 -14.56 7.46
C VAL A 2 1.95 -13.27 6.76
N ALA A 3 0.67 -13.12 6.44
CA ALA A 3 0.15 -11.82 6.06
C ALA A 3 0.19 -10.95 7.32
N ASN A 4 0.91 -9.84 7.27
CA ASN A 4 0.94 -8.89 8.38
C ASN A 4 -0.21 -7.91 8.15
N GLU A 5 -1.26 -8.06 8.94
CA GLU A 5 -2.48 -7.27 8.83
C GLU A 5 -2.59 -6.31 10.02
N THR A 6 -3.00 -5.08 9.75
CA THR A 6 -3.42 -4.13 10.79
C THR A 6 -4.65 -3.38 10.31
N GLU A 7 -5.46 -2.95 11.26
CA GLU A 7 -6.71 -2.24 11.02
C GLU A 7 -6.76 -0.99 11.88
N ALA A 8 -7.15 0.14 11.28
CA ALA A 8 -7.44 1.38 11.98
C ALA A 8 -8.41 2.21 11.15
N ASP A 9 -9.22 3.03 11.81
CA ASP A 9 -10.09 4.02 11.17
C ASP A 9 -10.99 3.47 10.03
N GLY A 10 -11.38 2.19 10.12
CA GLY A 10 -12.21 1.51 9.11
C GLY A 10 -11.47 1.11 7.84
N ILE A 11 -10.14 1.06 7.89
CA ILE A 11 -9.25 0.59 6.83
C ILE A 11 -8.51 -0.67 7.30
N VAL A 12 -8.56 -1.71 6.49
CA VAL A 12 -7.73 -2.91 6.67
C VAL A 12 -6.51 -2.81 5.77
N ALA A 13 -5.31 -2.89 6.34
CA ALA A 13 -4.06 -2.92 5.61
C ALA A 13 -3.41 -4.30 5.69
N ARG A 14 -3.01 -4.85 4.55
CA ARG A 14 -2.39 -6.17 4.44
C ARG A 14 -1.05 -6.07 3.73
N TYR A 15 -0.01 -6.48 4.43
CA TYR A 15 1.32 -6.57 3.87
C TYR A 15 1.66 -8.01 3.47
N ARG A 16 2.21 -8.18 2.27
CA ARG A 16 2.75 -9.44 1.76
C ARG A 16 4.02 -9.21 0.96
N GLU A 17 4.92 -10.16 1.05
CA GLU A 17 6.10 -10.25 0.18
C GLU A 17 5.91 -11.37 -0.83
N THR A 18 6.27 -11.09 -2.07
CA THR A 18 6.41 -12.08 -3.14
C THR A 18 7.89 -12.27 -3.43
N GLU A 19 8.22 -13.10 -4.42
CA GLU A 19 9.61 -13.24 -4.87
C GLU A 19 10.17 -11.96 -5.51
N THR A 20 9.31 -11.05 -5.97
CA THR A 20 9.69 -9.88 -6.76
C THR A 20 9.28 -8.55 -6.14
N GLU A 21 8.27 -8.54 -5.27
CA GLU A 21 7.64 -7.31 -4.77
C GLU A 21 7.27 -7.42 -3.29
N ARG A 22 7.36 -6.27 -2.60
CA ARG A 22 6.68 -6.01 -1.33
C ARG A 22 5.38 -5.29 -1.66
N VAL A 23 4.25 -5.81 -1.20
CA VAL A 23 2.92 -5.28 -1.51
C VAL A 23 2.21 -4.93 -0.21
N LEU A 24 1.81 -3.66 -0.10
CA LEU A 24 0.93 -3.14 0.94
C LEU A 24 -0.42 -2.84 0.29
N GLU A 25 -1.44 -3.62 0.64
CA GLU A 25 -2.82 -3.45 0.18
C GLU A 25 -3.66 -2.79 1.25
N PHE A 26 -4.57 -1.92 0.84
CA PHE A 26 -5.56 -1.26 1.68
C PHE A 26 -6.96 -1.55 1.16
N GLU A 27 -7.88 -1.76 2.09
CA GLU A 27 -9.29 -1.96 1.82
C GLU A 27 -10.10 -1.11 2.80
N ALA A 28 -10.94 -0.22 2.27
CA ALA A 28 -11.89 0.52 3.08
C ALA A 28 -13.09 -0.39 3.40
N GLU A 29 -13.33 -0.64 4.69
CA GLU A 29 -14.47 -1.45 5.14
C GLU A 29 -15.81 -0.84 4.70
N THR A 30 -15.86 0.50 4.68
CA THR A 30 -17.00 1.25 4.19
C THR A 30 -16.77 1.67 2.74
N GLY A 31 -17.59 1.17 1.82
CA GLY A 31 -17.56 1.58 0.41
C GLY A 31 -16.76 0.66 -0.51
N GLY A 32 -15.94 -0.23 0.03
CA GLY A 32 -15.23 -1.27 -0.74
C GLY A 32 -14.17 -0.72 -1.67
N GLN A 33 -13.71 0.52 -1.46
CA GLN A 33 -12.56 1.06 -2.16
C GLN A 33 -11.31 0.30 -1.75
N THR A 34 -10.41 0.13 -2.70
CA THR A 34 -9.12 -0.53 -2.48
C THR A 34 -8.02 0.32 -3.07
N ALA A 35 -6.81 0.11 -2.56
CA ALA A 35 -5.59 0.67 -3.11
C ALA A 35 -4.43 -0.26 -2.75
N ALA A 36 -3.36 -0.25 -3.54
CA ALA A 36 -2.15 -0.96 -3.16
C ALA A 36 -0.89 -0.18 -3.52
N VAL A 37 0.11 -0.28 -2.66
CA VAL A 37 1.47 0.22 -2.88
C VAL A 37 2.40 -0.99 -3.04
N ALA A 38 3.04 -1.10 -4.20
CA ALA A 38 3.96 -2.17 -4.52
C ALA A 38 5.38 -1.64 -4.74
N GLN A 39 6.35 -2.18 -4.01
CA GLN A 39 7.77 -1.90 -4.16
C GLN A 39 8.47 -3.11 -4.76
N ASN A 40 9.31 -2.95 -5.76
CA ASN A 40 10.17 -4.05 -6.21
C ASN A 40 11.20 -4.38 -5.13
N ILE A 41 11.43 -5.66 -4.86
CA ILE A 41 12.52 -6.13 -3.98
C ILE A 41 13.88 -5.91 -4.65
N GLU A 42 13.95 -6.13 -5.96
CA GLU A 42 15.16 -5.94 -6.76
C GLU A 42 15.06 -4.72 -7.68
N GLY A 43 16.18 -4.03 -7.87
CA GLY A 43 16.30 -2.88 -8.79
C GLY A 43 16.09 -1.53 -8.12
N TYR A 44 15.61 -0.55 -8.88
CA TYR A 44 15.28 0.78 -8.35
C TYR A 44 14.02 0.65 -7.51
N ALA A 45 14.15 0.83 -6.19
CA ALA A 45 13.13 0.62 -5.16
C ALA A 45 11.93 1.60 -5.23
N MET A 46 11.52 1.99 -6.44
CA MET A 46 10.35 2.82 -6.70
C MET A 46 9.08 2.11 -6.26
N LEU A 47 8.17 2.92 -5.73
CA LEU A 47 6.86 2.51 -5.27
C LEU A 47 5.85 2.73 -6.38
N LYS A 48 5.00 1.74 -6.63
CA LYS A 48 3.92 1.76 -7.61
C LYS A 48 2.60 1.80 -6.86
N VAL A 49 1.74 2.77 -7.18
CA VAL A 49 0.36 2.79 -6.69
C VAL A 49 -0.53 2.06 -7.71
N ARG A 50 -1.42 1.21 -7.21
CA ARG A 50 -2.34 0.35 -7.97
C ARG A 50 -3.76 0.49 -7.40
N PRO A 51 -4.81 0.23 -8.20
CA PRO A 51 -6.19 0.26 -7.70
C PRO A 51 -6.47 -0.89 -6.71
N ASP A 52 -5.76 -2.01 -6.83
CA ASP A 52 -5.83 -3.15 -5.91
C ASP A 52 -4.50 -3.93 -5.96
N ALA A 53 -4.33 -4.95 -5.12
CA ALA A 53 -3.06 -5.68 -5.03
C ALA A 53 -2.60 -6.41 -6.30
N ASN A 54 -3.51 -6.66 -7.25
CA ASN A 54 -3.22 -7.30 -8.54
C ASN A 54 -3.45 -6.37 -9.74
N GLY A 55 -3.92 -5.15 -9.50
CA GLY A 55 -4.19 -4.15 -10.51
C GLY A 55 -2.94 -3.63 -11.20
N ASP A 56 -3.15 -2.99 -12.35
CA ASP A 56 -2.08 -2.34 -13.08
C ASP A 56 -1.56 -1.10 -12.34
N GLU A 57 -0.31 -0.74 -12.65
CA GLU A 57 0.31 0.48 -12.15
C GLU A 57 -0.45 1.72 -12.65
N LEU A 58 -0.85 2.57 -11.70
CA LEU A 58 -1.42 3.90 -11.98
C LEU A 58 -0.32 4.95 -12.03
N GLU A 59 0.54 4.97 -11.01
CA GLU A 59 1.63 5.94 -10.91
C GLU A 59 2.82 5.41 -10.09
N ARG A 60 3.99 6.05 -10.23
CA ARG A 60 5.24 5.75 -9.52
C ARG A 60 5.74 6.91 -8.68
N TYR A 61 6.23 6.56 -7.49
CA TYR A 61 6.84 7.51 -6.56
C TYR A 61 8.19 7.03 -6.05
N TYR A 62 9.07 7.98 -5.75
CA TYR A 62 10.33 7.74 -5.07
C TYR A 62 10.18 7.72 -3.55
N GLY A 63 9.15 8.39 -3.00
CA GLY A 63 8.92 8.50 -1.56
C GLY A 63 7.65 7.77 -1.14
N PHE A 64 7.72 7.09 -0.01
CA PHE A 64 6.57 6.33 0.54
C PHE A 64 5.41 7.23 0.94
N ASP A 65 5.70 8.38 1.55
CA ASP A 65 4.66 9.35 1.91
C ASP A 65 3.84 9.81 0.69
N MET A 66 4.48 10.04 -0.46
CA MET A 66 3.76 10.41 -1.70
C MET A 66 2.93 9.26 -2.26
N ALA A 67 3.43 8.02 -2.17
CA ALA A 67 2.67 6.85 -2.58
C ALA A 67 1.45 6.62 -1.67
N LEU A 68 1.60 6.85 -0.36
CA LEU A 68 0.51 6.76 0.62
C LEU A 68 -0.53 7.85 0.42
N ASP A 69 -0.12 9.07 0.09
CA ASP A 69 -1.05 10.17 -0.21
C ASP A 69 -1.98 9.80 -1.38
N HIS A 70 -1.41 9.32 -2.50
CA HIS A 70 -2.24 8.84 -3.62
C HIS A 70 -3.07 7.60 -3.26
N ALA A 71 -2.53 6.65 -2.47
CA ALA A 71 -3.34 5.52 -2.02
C ALA A 71 -4.56 5.98 -1.17
N ALA A 72 -4.38 6.99 -0.31
CA ALA A 72 -5.46 7.57 0.47
C ALA A 72 -6.50 8.29 -0.42
N GLU A 73 -6.07 8.96 -1.49
CA GLU A 73 -6.98 9.56 -2.47
C GLU A 73 -7.88 8.51 -3.13
N LEU A 74 -7.34 7.35 -3.50
CA LEU A 74 -8.12 6.24 -4.08
C LEU A 74 -9.18 5.69 -3.12
N LEU A 75 -8.85 5.66 -1.82
CA LEU A 75 -9.76 5.25 -0.75
C LEU A 75 -10.73 6.36 -0.33
N SER A 76 -10.51 7.61 -0.78
CA SER A 76 -11.25 8.80 -0.34
C SER A 76 -11.16 9.05 1.18
N VAL A 77 -9.98 8.81 1.77
CA VAL A 77 -9.68 8.99 3.21
C VAL A 77 -8.51 9.93 3.42
N ASN A 78 -8.23 10.30 4.67
CA ASN A 78 -7.01 11.03 5.01
C ASN A 78 -5.81 10.07 5.06
N VAL A 79 -4.65 10.49 4.57
CA VAL A 79 -3.42 9.67 4.61
C VAL A 79 -3.04 9.25 6.04
N HIS A 80 -3.35 10.04 7.06
CA HIS A 80 -3.09 9.70 8.46
C HIS A 80 -4.03 8.62 9.03
N GLU A 81 -5.09 8.27 8.32
CA GLU A 81 -6.02 7.18 8.66
C GLU A 81 -5.53 5.83 8.10
N LEU A 82 -4.50 5.81 7.25
CA LEU A 82 -3.94 4.58 6.71
C LEU A 82 -3.11 3.85 7.79
N PRO A 83 -3.52 2.63 8.21
CA PRO A 83 -2.72 1.87 9.13
C PRO A 83 -1.55 1.23 8.38
N ILE A 84 -0.32 1.44 8.86
CA ILE A 84 0.88 0.87 8.24
C ILE A 84 1.38 -0.31 9.10
N PRO A 85 1.34 -1.55 8.58
CA PRO A 85 1.93 -2.70 9.26
C PRO A 85 3.42 -2.46 9.53
N GLU A 86 3.94 -2.88 10.68
CA GLU A 86 5.35 -2.72 11.05
C GLU A 86 6.33 -3.20 9.95
N PRO A 87 6.10 -4.33 9.26
CA PRO A 87 6.98 -4.80 8.19
C PRO A 87 6.91 -3.98 6.90
N ALA A 88 5.98 -3.03 6.77
CA ALA A 88 5.86 -2.12 5.64
C ALA A 88 6.41 -0.72 5.93
N ALA A 89 6.80 -0.44 7.19
CA ALA A 89 7.16 0.91 7.64
C ALA A 89 8.46 1.47 7.01
N ASP A 90 9.31 0.62 6.46
CA ASP A 90 10.55 0.98 5.78
C ASP A 90 10.44 0.93 4.24
N MET A 91 9.25 0.73 3.68
CA MET A 91 9.04 0.84 2.24
C MET A 91 9.45 2.23 1.75
N GLY A 92 10.09 2.30 0.59
CA GLY A 92 10.59 3.56 -0.01
C GLY A 92 11.92 4.07 0.55
N MET A 93 12.59 3.38 1.47
CA MET A 93 13.98 3.64 1.89
C MET A 93 14.98 2.70 1.21
#